data_AF-A0A7K4B572-F1
#
_entry.id   AF-A0A7K4B572-F1
#
_cell.length_a   1.000
_cell.length_b   1.000
_cell.length_c   1.000
_cell.angle_alpha   90.00
_cell.angle_beta   90.00
_cell.angle_gamma   90.00
#
_symmetry.space_group_name_H-M   'P 1'
#
loop_
_entity.id
_entity.type
_entity.pdbx_description
1 polymer ?
#
loop_
_entity_poly.entity_id
_entity_poly.type
_entity_poly.pdbx_seq_one_letter_code
_entity_poly.pdbx_strand_id
1 'polypeptide(L)'
;EGQITVKSSSPLPEPTAKPEIEPTAEPTAEPTAGPTEEPAIEPTKEPTVVPTVEPTEGPTTEPTAEPTAEPAVEPTAEPTQVTEELVAAFTALPMTGTPPLTVEFKDHSIGSPKKWRWDFGDGTLSTIQNPTHVYGGIGRYTVTLEVMKGNLSSIERRSEIIRVVGDYPTGPSGYAMVTSKPSGAEVKMGDVYLGTTPATLIVPAGSHSLSFSKEGYLNKTVNVTIRPNELKLIPQVMLKAVS
;
A
#
# COMPACT_ATOMS: atom_id res chain seq x y z
N GLU A 1 25.65 -4.70 63.82
CA GLU A 1 25.50 -3.24 63.96
C GLU A 1 26.90 -2.64 64.02
N GLY A 2 27.31 -1.57 63.36
CA GLY A 2 26.68 -0.62 62.45
C GLY A 2 27.84 0.15 61.78
N GLN A 3 27.58 0.55 60.55
CA GLN A 3 28.46 1.17 59.57
C GLN A 3 28.75 2.65 59.90
N ILE A 4 29.64 3.27 59.10
CA ILE A 4 29.68 4.68 58.62
C ILE A 4 30.93 5.50 59.07
N THR A 5 31.67 6.32 58.29
CA THR A 5 31.85 6.65 56.84
C THR A 5 32.92 7.78 56.82
N VAL A 6 33.98 7.68 55.97
CA VAL A 6 34.72 8.70 55.13
C VAL A 6 35.07 10.13 55.67
N LYS A 7 36.00 10.98 55.18
CA LYS A 7 36.81 11.23 53.94
C LYS A 7 38.07 12.05 54.31
N SER A 8 39.06 12.13 53.42
CA SER A 8 39.81 13.37 53.04
C SER A 8 40.78 13.02 51.88
N SER A 9 40.53 13.31 50.60
CA SER A 9 40.60 14.56 49.79
C SER A 9 41.97 15.24 49.69
N SER A 10 42.58 15.19 48.49
CA SER A 10 43.23 16.34 47.82
C SER A 10 43.46 16.09 46.31
N PRO A 11 43.48 17.12 45.43
CA PRO A 11 43.13 17.02 44.00
C PRO A 11 44.21 17.50 42.97
N LEU A 12 43.82 17.50 41.68
CA LEU A 12 44.33 18.18 40.46
C LEU A 12 45.35 17.46 39.53
N PRO A 13 45.43 17.72 38.20
CA PRO A 13 44.55 18.52 37.31
C PRO A 13 43.96 17.78 36.08
N GLU A 14 42.98 18.44 35.49
CA GLU A 14 42.25 18.19 34.25
C GLU A 14 43.11 18.49 33.01
N PRO A 15 43.00 17.72 31.90
CA PRO A 15 43.36 18.22 30.58
C PRO A 15 42.11 18.50 29.75
N THR A 16 41.91 19.80 29.52
CA THR A 16 41.03 20.42 28.54
C THR A 16 41.40 19.97 27.12
N ALA A 17 40.46 19.42 26.36
CA ALA A 17 40.49 19.45 24.90
C ALA A 17 39.09 19.12 24.33
N LYS A 18 38.27 20.15 24.18
CA LYS A 18 37.08 20.18 23.32
C LYS A 18 37.56 20.40 21.88
N PRO A 19 37.28 19.52 20.91
CA PRO A 19 37.34 19.91 19.51
C PRO A 19 36.06 20.68 19.18
N GLU A 20 36.20 21.99 19.07
CA GLU A 20 35.26 22.92 18.48
C GLU A 20 35.32 22.74 16.96
N ILE A 21 34.32 22.09 16.38
CA ILE A 21 34.15 22.06 14.92
C ILE A 21 33.22 23.22 14.58
N GLU A 22 33.81 24.32 14.15
CA GLU A 22 33.08 25.45 13.57
C GLU A 22 32.45 25.01 12.23
N PRO A 23 31.15 25.28 11.99
CA PRO A 23 30.59 25.19 10.65
C PRO A 23 30.92 26.48 9.89
N THR A 24 31.80 26.41 8.90
CA THR A 24 32.09 27.52 7.99
C THR A 24 31.48 27.27 6.60
N ALA A 25 30.89 28.34 6.05
CA ALA A 25 30.48 28.58 4.66
C ALA A 25 29.04 28.22 4.23
N GLU A 26 28.19 29.24 4.42
CA GLU A 26 27.08 29.80 3.62
C GLU A 26 26.44 29.02 2.44
N PRO A 27 25.10 29.16 2.27
CA PRO A 27 24.37 28.70 1.11
C PRO A 27 24.40 29.77 0.00
N THR A 28 24.82 29.42 -1.22
CA THR A 28 24.52 30.26 -2.38
C THR A 28 24.41 29.42 -3.65
N ALA A 29 23.17 29.13 -4.05
CA ALA A 29 22.81 28.99 -5.46
C ALA A 29 21.38 29.53 -5.61
N GLU A 30 21.28 30.63 -6.33
CA GLU A 30 20.08 31.41 -6.64
C GLU A 30 18.99 30.59 -7.35
N PRO A 31 17.71 30.99 -7.23
CA PRO A 31 16.63 30.44 -8.04
C PRO A 31 16.71 31.06 -9.44
N THR A 32 16.94 30.25 -10.48
CA THR A 32 16.69 30.69 -11.85
C THR A 32 15.20 30.49 -12.16
N ALA A 33 14.52 31.62 -12.36
CA ALA A 33 13.15 31.68 -12.84
C ALA A 33 13.07 31.55 -14.36
N GLY A 34 12.13 30.72 -14.83
CA GLY A 34 11.44 30.81 -16.14
C GLY A 34 12.07 30.08 -17.34
N PRO A 35 11.32 29.87 -18.45
CA PRO A 35 9.92 30.22 -18.68
C PRO A 35 8.98 29.01 -18.87
N THR A 36 7.71 29.28 -18.59
CA THR A 36 6.51 28.55 -19.02
C THR A 36 6.49 28.39 -20.54
N GLU A 37 6.40 27.16 -21.04
CA GLU A 37 5.84 26.87 -22.36
C GLU A 37 4.58 26.04 -22.20
N GLU A 38 3.46 26.74 -22.20
CA GLU A 38 2.12 26.23 -22.42
C GLU A 38 1.90 26.19 -23.94
N PRO A 39 1.62 25.04 -24.57
CA PRO A 39 1.03 25.03 -25.89
C PRO A 39 -0.48 25.10 -25.74
N ALA A 40 -1.00 26.33 -25.81
CA ALA A 40 -2.39 26.59 -26.15
C ALA A 40 -2.62 26.18 -27.61
N ILE A 41 -3.41 25.14 -27.82
CA ILE A 41 -3.98 24.82 -29.14
C ILE A 41 -5.41 25.37 -29.15
N GLU A 42 -5.59 26.51 -29.81
CA GLU A 42 -6.87 27.17 -30.06
C GLU A 42 -7.79 26.29 -30.94
N PRO A 43 -9.13 26.34 -30.73
CA PRO A 43 -10.08 25.68 -31.61
C PRO A 43 -10.32 26.52 -32.88
N THR A 44 -10.04 25.93 -34.05
CA THR A 44 -10.26 26.55 -35.36
C THR A 44 -11.75 26.72 -35.65
N LYS A 45 -12.14 27.95 -35.97
CA LYS A 45 -13.49 28.33 -36.40
C LYS A 45 -13.81 27.87 -37.83
N GLU A 46 -15.10 27.65 -38.03
CA GLU A 46 -15.91 27.44 -39.24
C GLU A 46 -15.36 28.01 -40.57
N PRO A 47 -15.67 27.35 -41.71
CA PRO A 47 -15.86 28.04 -42.97
C PRO A 47 -17.35 28.20 -43.30
N THR A 48 -17.77 29.46 -43.30
CA THR A 48 -19.00 29.97 -43.91
C THR A 48 -18.91 29.89 -45.44
N VAL A 49 -19.87 29.24 -46.11
CA VAL A 49 -20.24 29.54 -47.49
C VAL A 49 -21.76 29.43 -47.66
N VAL A 50 -22.37 30.51 -48.16
CA VAL A 50 -23.78 30.71 -48.49
C VAL A 50 -23.81 31.37 -49.90
N PRO A 51 -24.94 31.47 -50.63
CA PRO A 51 -25.69 30.46 -51.38
C PRO A 51 -25.81 30.80 -52.90
N THR A 52 -26.67 30.05 -53.61
CA THR A 52 -27.59 30.48 -54.73
C THR A 52 -27.26 29.96 -56.13
N VAL A 53 -28.15 29.13 -56.69
CA VAL A 53 -28.80 29.33 -58.00
C VAL A 53 -30.20 28.70 -58.00
N GLU A 54 -31.06 29.31 -58.82
CA GLU A 54 -32.53 29.43 -58.85
C GLU A 54 -33.35 28.26 -59.46
N PRO A 55 -34.72 28.34 -59.48
CA PRO A 55 -35.63 27.20 -59.58
C PRO A 55 -36.08 26.88 -61.02
N THR A 56 -36.76 25.75 -61.21
CA THR A 56 -37.60 25.51 -62.39
C THR A 56 -38.91 24.87 -61.95
N GLU A 57 -40.01 25.59 -62.19
CA GLU A 57 -41.38 25.11 -62.03
C GLU A 57 -41.77 24.13 -63.15
N GLY A 58 -42.65 23.18 -62.82
CA GLY A 58 -43.36 22.33 -63.77
C GLY A 58 -44.59 21.68 -63.12
N PRO A 59 -45.77 21.66 -63.78
CA PRO A 59 -47.08 21.54 -63.11
C PRO A 59 -47.62 20.11 -62.92
N THR A 60 -48.41 19.98 -61.85
CA THR A 60 -49.71 19.29 -61.67
C THR A 60 -49.93 17.88 -62.23
N THR A 61 -50.26 16.93 -61.34
CA THR A 61 -51.56 16.22 -61.33
C THR A 61 -51.81 15.56 -59.97
N GLU A 62 -52.86 16.03 -59.29
CA GLU A 62 -53.56 15.34 -58.21
C GLU A 62 -54.26 14.09 -58.78
N PRO A 63 -54.27 12.98 -58.03
CA PRO A 63 -55.55 12.33 -57.82
C PRO A 63 -55.82 12.04 -56.34
N THR A 64 -56.97 12.54 -55.90
CA THR A 64 -57.69 12.16 -54.68
C THR A 64 -57.97 10.65 -54.66
N ALA A 65 -57.51 9.96 -53.62
CA ALA A 65 -58.10 8.71 -53.13
C ALA A 65 -57.69 8.47 -51.67
N GLU A 66 -58.54 8.87 -50.73
CA GLU A 66 -58.72 8.13 -49.47
C GLU A 66 -59.82 7.09 -49.73
N PRO A 67 -59.70 5.84 -49.23
CA PRO A 67 -59.96 5.64 -47.81
C PRO A 67 -59.25 4.46 -47.09
N THR A 68 -59.30 4.56 -45.75
CA THR A 68 -59.42 3.47 -44.75
C THR A 68 -58.15 2.73 -44.28
N ALA A 69 -57.83 2.95 -42.99
CA ALA A 69 -57.24 2.08 -41.94
C ALA A 69 -56.53 0.77 -42.39
N GLU A 70 -55.34 0.40 -41.95
CA GLU A 70 -54.74 0.48 -40.60
C GLU A 70 -53.29 -0.05 -40.72
N PRO A 71 -52.26 0.54 -40.11
CA PRO A 71 -51.09 -0.23 -39.71
C PRO A 71 -50.97 -0.16 -38.19
N ALA A 72 -51.78 -0.94 -37.48
CA ALA A 72 -51.51 -1.27 -36.10
C ALA A 72 -50.51 -2.45 -36.04
N VAL A 73 -49.27 -2.19 -36.46
CA VAL A 73 -48.14 -2.90 -35.86
C VAL A 73 -47.53 -1.93 -34.86
N GLU A 74 -48.04 -1.97 -33.63
CA GLU A 74 -47.26 -1.49 -32.50
C GLU A 74 -45.88 -2.16 -32.59
N PRO A 75 -44.77 -1.41 -32.58
CA PRO A 75 -43.49 -2.02 -32.28
C PRO A 75 -43.54 -2.45 -30.82
N THR A 76 -43.99 -3.69 -30.57
CA THR A 76 -43.74 -4.40 -29.31
C THR A 76 -42.27 -4.80 -29.30
N ALA A 77 -41.37 -3.82 -29.28
CA ALA A 77 -40.04 -4.02 -28.74
C ALA A 77 -40.24 -4.15 -27.24
N GLU A 78 -40.28 -5.40 -26.76
CA GLU A 78 -40.10 -5.69 -25.35
C GLU A 78 -38.86 -4.93 -24.86
N PRO A 79 -38.95 -4.09 -23.81
CA PRO A 79 -37.80 -3.32 -23.36
C PRO A 79 -36.71 -4.32 -22.96
N THR A 80 -35.65 -4.36 -23.76
CA THR A 80 -34.48 -5.18 -23.46
C THR A 80 -33.87 -4.58 -22.20
N GLN A 81 -34.16 -5.16 -21.04
CA GLN A 81 -33.53 -4.78 -19.78
C GLN A 81 -32.03 -5.04 -19.94
N VAL A 82 -31.27 -3.96 -20.16
CA VAL A 82 -29.82 -3.99 -20.04
C VAL A 82 -29.53 -4.37 -18.59
N THR A 83 -29.13 -5.62 -18.39
CA THR A 83 -28.74 -6.12 -17.08
C THR A 83 -27.44 -5.42 -16.71
N GLU A 84 -27.54 -4.38 -15.90
CA GLU A 84 -26.38 -3.64 -15.40
C GLU A 84 -25.59 -4.57 -14.45
N GLU A 85 -24.53 -5.18 -14.97
CA GLU A 85 -23.66 -6.09 -14.22
C GLU A 85 -22.93 -5.32 -13.10
N LEU A 86 -22.98 -5.88 -11.88
CA LEU A 86 -22.27 -5.35 -10.73
C LEU A 86 -20.85 -5.95 -10.72
N VAL A 87 -19.82 -5.12 -10.87
CA VAL A 87 -18.43 -5.57 -10.87
C VAL A 87 -17.63 -4.77 -9.84
N ALA A 88 -17.06 -5.48 -8.87
CA ALA A 88 -16.18 -4.90 -7.88
C ALA A 88 -14.84 -4.51 -8.51
N ALA A 89 -14.33 -3.32 -8.18
CA ALA A 89 -12.98 -2.90 -8.57
C ALA A 89 -12.45 -1.86 -7.59
N PHE A 90 -11.14 -1.85 -7.33
CA PHE A 90 -10.54 -0.85 -6.46
C PHE A 90 -9.05 -0.60 -6.71
N THR A 91 -8.59 0.53 -6.18
CA THR A 91 -7.17 0.88 -6.06
C THR A 91 -6.79 1.12 -4.60
N ALA A 92 -5.50 1.00 -4.29
CA ALA A 92 -4.95 1.25 -2.97
C ALA A 92 -3.61 1.99 -3.11
N LEU A 93 -3.38 3.06 -2.33
CA LEU A 93 -2.14 3.85 -2.37
C LEU A 93 -1.76 4.36 -0.97
N PRO A 94 -0.47 4.28 -0.57
CA PRO A 94 0.62 3.53 -1.20
C PRO A 94 0.44 2.01 -1.04
N MET A 95 1.01 1.22 -1.97
CA MET A 95 0.98 -0.25 -1.89
C MET A 95 2.14 -0.83 -1.08
N THR A 96 3.19 -0.05 -0.84
CA THR A 96 4.39 -0.49 -0.11
C THR A 96 4.89 0.60 0.83
N GLY A 97 5.42 0.22 1.98
CA GLY A 97 6.05 1.15 2.91
C GLY A 97 6.39 0.48 4.24
N THR A 98 6.72 1.29 5.23
CA THR A 98 7.08 0.84 6.58
C THR A 98 5.94 1.05 7.57
N PRO A 99 5.86 0.24 8.63
CA PRO A 99 4.81 0.39 9.63
C PRO A 99 5.04 1.66 10.48
N PRO A 100 3.98 2.41 10.84
CA PRO A 100 2.60 2.22 10.40
C PRO A 100 2.39 2.72 8.96
N LEU A 101 1.91 1.85 8.07
CA LEU A 101 1.58 2.23 6.70
C LEU A 101 0.11 2.63 6.62
N THR A 102 -0.14 3.92 6.40
CA THR A 102 -1.49 4.42 6.13
C THR A 102 -1.78 4.29 4.64
N VAL A 103 -2.83 3.55 4.28
CA VAL A 103 -3.24 3.27 2.90
C VAL A 103 -4.63 3.83 2.65
N GLU A 104 -4.79 4.57 1.57
CA GLU A 104 -6.08 5.03 1.06
C GLU A 104 -6.62 4.04 0.03
N PHE A 105 -7.85 3.58 0.24
CA PHE A 105 -8.56 2.72 -0.69
C PHE A 105 -9.63 3.53 -1.43
N LYS A 106 -9.71 3.32 -2.74
CA LYS A 106 -10.69 3.97 -3.62
C LYS A 106 -11.47 2.92 -4.40
N ASP A 107 -12.79 2.99 -4.25
CA ASP A 107 -13.75 2.17 -4.98
C ASP A 107 -13.85 2.63 -6.44
N HIS A 108 -13.80 1.67 -7.35
CA HIS A 108 -13.96 1.82 -8.80
C HIS A 108 -15.03 0.87 -9.35
N SER A 109 -15.87 0.31 -8.47
CA SER A 109 -16.90 -0.65 -8.84
C SER A 109 -17.94 -0.04 -9.78
N ILE A 110 -18.36 -0.81 -10.77
CA ILE A 110 -19.44 -0.45 -11.71
C ILE A 110 -20.74 -1.14 -11.31
N GLY A 111 -21.88 -0.72 -11.88
CA GLY A 111 -23.18 -1.29 -11.56
C GLY A 111 -23.90 -0.62 -10.39
N SER A 112 -23.45 0.56 -9.96
CA SER A 112 -24.07 1.42 -8.93
C SER A 112 -24.29 0.74 -7.56
N PRO A 113 -23.22 0.24 -6.91
CA PRO A 113 -23.32 -0.41 -5.60
C PRO A 113 -23.92 0.49 -4.52
N LYS A 114 -24.53 -0.13 -3.50
CA LYS A 114 -25.16 0.55 -2.35
C LYS A 114 -24.55 0.19 -1.00
N LYS A 115 -23.74 -0.88 -0.93
CA LYS A 115 -23.03 -1.31 0.28
C LYS A 115 -21.64 -1.83 -0.09
N TRP A 116 -20.70 -1.62 0.82
CA TRP A 116 -19.31 -2.09 0.72
C TRP A 116 -18.96 -2.92 1.95
N ARG A 117 -18.14 -3.95 1.76
CA ARG A 117 -17.46 -4.68 2.82
C ARG A 117 -16.01 -4.90 2.42
N TRP A 118 -15.13 -4.26 3.15
CA TRP A 118 -13.69 -4.41 3.03
C TRP A 118 -13.19 -5.41 4.05
N ASP A 119 -12.31 -6.30 3.60
CA ASP A 119 -11.41 -7.09 4.43
C ASP A 119 -9.98 -6.73 4.05
N PHE A 120 -9.25 -6.15 5.00
CA PHE A 120 -7.90 -5.64 4.77
C PHE A 120 -6.82 -6.72 4.84
N GLY A 121 -7.16 -7.95 5.21
CA GLY A 121 -6.25 -9.08 5.32
C GLY A 121 -5.41 -9.11 6.60
N ASP A 122 -5.66 -8.20 7.54
CA ASP A 122 -5.00 -8.13 8.87
C ASP A 122 -5.97 -8.44 10.03
N GLY A 123 -7.18 -8.91 9.71
CA GLY A 123 -8.25 -9.20 10.67
C GLY A 123 -9.20 -8.04 10.92
N THR A 124 -8.97 -6.86 10.33
CA THR A 124 -9.86 -5.71 10.43
C THR A 124 -10.75 -5.56 9.18
N LEU A 125 -11.92 -4.95 9.36
CA LEU A 125 -12.94 -4.78 8.32
C LEU A 125 -13.42 -3.31 8.24
N SER A 126 -14.00 -2.92 7.10
CA SER A 126 -14.69 -1.62 6.96
C SER A 126 -15.93 -1.72 6.06
N THR A 127 -16.87 -0.81 6.24
CA THR A 127 -18.07 -0.65 5.40
C THR A 127 -18.14 0.70 4.68
N ILE A 128 -17.13 1.54 4.87
CA ILE A 128 -16.99 2.84 4.20
C ILE A 128 -16.61 2.59 2.74
N GLN A 129 -17.19 3.34 1.81
CA GLN A 129 -16.90 3.18 0.37
C GLN A 129 -15.41 3.39 0.04
N ASN A 130 -14.82 4.49 0.51
CA ASN A 130 -13.41 4.83 0.31
C ASN A 130 -12.72 4.97 1.68
N PRO A 131 -12.32 3.86 2.32
CA PRO A 131 -11.71 3.90 3.65
C PRO A 131 -10.22 4.27 3.57
N THR A 132 -9.73 4.89 4.64
CA THR A 132 -8.31 4.92 4.98
C THR A 132 -8.06 3.84 6.03
N HIS A 133 -7.01 3.05 5.86
CA HIS A 133 -6.65 1.97 6.80
C HIS A 133 -5.17 2.04 7.19
N VAL A 134 -4.85 1.65 8.42
CA VAL A 134 -3.48 1.68 8.96
C VAL A 134 -2.99 0.26 9.22
N TYR A 135 -1.98 -0.16 8.47
CA TYR A 135 -1.30 -1.42 8.70
C TYR A 135 -0.13 -1.22 9.68
N GLY A 136 -0.30 -1.73 10.91
CA GLY A 136 0.72 -1.62 11.96
C GLY A 136 1.80 -2.71 11.93
N GLY A 137 1.55 -3.84 11.25
CA GLY A 137 2.47 -4.98 11.19
C GLY A 137 3.21 -5.06 9.86
N ILE A 138 4.40 -5.67 9.87
CA ILE A 138 5.10 -6.10 8.66
C ILE A 138 4.37 -7.31 8.09
N GLY A 139 4.13 -7.33 6.78
CA GLY A 139 3.39 -8.40 6.15
C GLY A 139 3.04 -8.14 4.70
N ARG A 140 2.46 -9.18 4.08
CA ARG A 140 1.85 -9.10 2.75
C ARG A 140 0.36 -9.34 2.94
N TYR A 141 -0.44 -8.32 2.65
CA TYR A 141 -1.86 -8.33 2.94
C TYR A 141 -2.67 -8.51 1.66
N THR A 142 -3.60 -9.46 1.70
CA THR A 142 -4.59 -9.68 0.65
C THR A 142 -5.83 -8.87 0.99
N VAL A 143 -6.18 -7.93 0.12
CA VAL A 143 -7.35 -7.07 0.31
C VAL A 143 -8.51 -7.59 -0.51
N THR A 144 -9.68 -7.69 0.12
CA THR A 144 -10.94 -8.10 -0.53
C THR A 144 -11.97 -6.98 -0.39
N LEU A 145 -12.57 -6.58 -1.52
CA LEU A 145 -13.74 -5.72 -1.57
C LEU A 145 -14.94 -6.55 -2.03
N GLU A 146 -16.00 -6.58 -1.23
CA GLU A 146 -17.33 -7.00 -1.68
C GLU A 146 -18.24 -5.77 -1.78
N VAL A 147 -18.88 -5.61 -2.94
CA VAL A 147 -19.93 -4.62 -3.16
C VAL A 147 -21.28 -5.28 -3.36
N MET A 148 -22.36 -4.62 -2.91
CA MET A 148 -23.72 -5.15 -3.00
C MET A 148 -24.72 -4.11 -3.51
N LYS A 149 -25.69 -4.56 -4.31
CA LYS A 149 -26.84 -3.79 -4.81
C LYS A 149 -28.09 -4.67 -4.79
N GLY A 150 -28.98 -4.42 -3.83
CA GLY A 150 -30.15 -5.29 -3.63
C GLY A 150 -29.71 -6.74 -3.35
N ASN A 151 -30.08 -7.66 -4.24
CA ASN A 151 -29.71 -9.08 -4.17
C ASN A 151 -28.42 -9.42 -4.93
N LEU A 152 -27.79 -8.45 -5.61
CA LEU A 152 -26.54 -8.64 -6.33
C LEU A 152 -25.34 -8.44 -5.40
N SER A 153 -24.31 -9.27 -5.55
CA SER A 153 -23.00 -9.10 -4.93
C SER A 153 -21.89 -9.33 -5.95
N SER A 154 -20.78 -8.63 -5.77
CA SER A 154 -19.56 -8.80 -6.56
C SER A 154 -18.35 -8.68 -5.65
N ILE A 155 -17.33 -9.50 -5.89
CA ILE A 155 -16.14 -9.59 -5.04
C ILE A 155 -14.90 -9.39 -5.91
N GLU A 156 -14.06 -8.46 -5.50
CA GLU A 156 -12.70 -8.30 -6.02
C GLU A 156 -11.70 -8.62 -4.91
N ARG A 157 -10.76 -9.53 -5.21
CA ARG A 157 -9.70 -9.93 -4.28
C ARG A 157 -8.35 -9.71 -4.94
N ARG A 158 -7.52 -8.87 -4.32
CA ARG A 158 -6.15 -8.62 -4.77
C ARG A 158 -5.15 -9.17 -3.77
N SER A 159 -4.58 -10.31 -4.11
CA SER A 159 -3.61 -11.03 -3.27
C SER A 159 -2.33 -10.23 -3.08
N GLU A 160 -1.90 -10.09 -1.82
CA GLU A 160 -0.62 -9.49 -1.43
C GLU A 160 -0.36 -8.08 -2.04
N ILE A 161 -1.43 -7.32 -2.26
CA ILE A 161 -1.38 -6.00 -2.89
C ILE A 161 -0.70 -4.97 -1.99
N ILE A 162 -0.89 -5.07 -0.66
CA ILE A 162 -0.19 -4.22 0.30
C ILE A 162 1.00 -4.99 0.86
N ARG A 163 2.18 -4.38 0.80
CA ARG A 163 3.42 -4.94 1.36
C ARG A 163 3.99 -3.96 2.35
N VAL A 164 3.73 -4.22 3.62
CA VAL A 164 4.42 -3.51 4.70
C VAL A 164 5.73 -4.22 4.92
N VAL A 165 6.81 -3.57 4.54
CA VAL A 165 8.17 -4.05 4.79
C VAL A 165 8.67 -3.34 6.03
N GLY A 166 9.43 -4.03 6.88
CA GLY A 166 10.24 -3.30 7.84
C GLY A 166 11.26 -2.47 7.09
N ASP A 167 11.89 -1.50 7.78
CA ASP A 167 13.21 -1.04 7.39
C ASP A 167 14.14 -2.26 7.41
N TYR A 168 14.18 -3.02 6.31
CA TYR A 168 15.28 -3.94 6.09
C TYR A 168 16.50 -3.04 6.03
N PRO A 169 17.46 -3.20 6.95
CA PRO A 169 18.60 -2.30 7.02
C PRO A 169 19.33 -2.35 5.69
N THR A 170 19.21 -1.27 4.93
CA THR A 170 19.89 -1.10 3.65
C THR A 170 21.36 -0.90 3.96
N GLY A 171 22.17 -1.90 3.67
CA GLY A 171 23.60 -1.89 3.97
C GLY A 171 24.24 -3.27 3.79
N PRO A 172 25.56 -3.38 4.04
CA PRO A 172 26.26 -4.65 4.02
C PRO A 172 25.54 -5.65 4.93
N SER A 173 25.26 -6.84 4.44
CA SER A 173 24.49 -7.87 5.14
C SER A 173 25.20 -9.21 5.09
N GLY A 174 24.90 -10.09 6.04
CA GLY A 174 25.29 -11.49 6.03
C GLY A 174 24.07 -12.40 6.23
N TYR A 175 24.34 -13.68 6.43
CA TYR A 175 23.35 -14.72 6.62
C TYR A 175 23.48 -15.34 8.01
N ALA A 176 22.35 -15.62 8.66
CA ALA A 176 22.28 -16.28 9.94
C ALA A 176 21.45 -17.55 9.82
N MET A 177 22.09 -18.71 9.94
CA MET A 177 21.40 -20.00 10.02
C MET A 177 20.95 -20.23 11.46
N VAL A 178 19.63 -20.33 11.66
CA VAL A 178 18.99 -20.47 12.96
C VAL A 178 18.17 -21.75 13.04
N THR A 179 18.22 -22.41 14.19
CA THR A 179 17.38 -23.56 14.54
C THR A 179 16.88 -23.39 15.96
N SER A 180 15.74 -23.99 16.30
CA SER A 180 15.23 -24.02 17.68
C SER A 180 14.70 -25.39 18.07
N LYS A 181 14.49 -25.58 19.38
CA LYS A 181 13.76 -26.72 19.94
C LYS A 181 12.67 -26.21 20.89
N PRO A 182 11.38 -26.48 20.62
CA PRO A 182 10.86 -27.09 19.39
C PRO A 182 11.13 -26.22 18.15
N SER A 183 11.05 -26.82 16.95
CA SER A 183 11.11 -26.09 15.68
C SER A 183 9.87 -25.23 15.46
N GLY A 184 9.89 -24.36 14.45
CA GLY A 184 8.79 -23.46 14.13
C GLY A 184 8.62 -22.35 15.17
N ALA A 185 9.73 -21.80 15.66
CA ALA A 185 9.73 -20.56 16.42
C ALA A 185 9.88 -19.39 15.45
N GLU A 186 9.09 -18.34 15.64
CA GLU A 186 9.28 -17.06 14.95
C GLU A 186 10.58 -16.41 15.40
N VAL A 187 11.31 -15.82 14.46
CA VAL A 187 12.54 -15.08 14.72
C VAL A 187 12.35 -13.63 14.32
N LYS A 188 12.57 -12.71 15.25
CA LYS A 188 12.45 -11.26 15.07
C LYS A 188 13.76 -10.55 15.43
N MET A 189 14.01 -9.41 14.82
CA MET A 189 15.06 -8.46 15.22
C MET A 189 14.39 -7.13 15.54
N GLY A 190 14.29 -6.79 16.83
CA GLY A 190 13.31 -5.79 17.27
C GLY A 190 11.89 -6.24 16.89
N ASP A 191 11.14 -5.38 16.21
CA ASP A 191 9.79 -5.69 15.70
C ASP A 191 9.81 -6.34 14.30
N VAL A 192 10.99 -6.49 13.67
CA VAL A 192 11.11 -7.01 12.32
C VAL A 192 11.08 -8.54 12.32
N TYR A 193 10.04 -9.13 11.72
CA TYR A 193 9.98 -10.57 11.49
C TYR A 193 10.94 -11.02 10.38
N LEU A 194 11.82 -11.95 10.69
CA LEU A 194 12.85 -12.46 9.78
C LEU A 194 12.49 -13.84 9.21
N GLY A 195 11.76 -14.68 9.95
CA GLY A 195 11.36 -16.02 9.50
C GLY A 195 11.01 -16.97 10.65
N THR A 196 10.80 -18.25 10.33
CA THR A 196 10.54 -19.32 11.30
C THR A 196 11.62 -20.39 11.28
N THR A 197 12.01 -20.91 12.43
CA THR A 197 13.07 -21.93 12.51
C THR A 197 12.61 -23.30 11.97
N PRO A 198 13.50 -24.08 11.32
CA PRO A 198 14.85 -23.72 10.90
C PRO A 198 14.85 -22.82 9.65
N ALA A 199 15.68 -21.78 9.64
CA ALA A 199 15.79 -20.85 8.51
C ALA A 199 17.20 -20.30 8.34
N THR A 200 17.50 -19.85 7.11
CA THR A 200 18.65 -18.99 6.82
C THR A 200 18.14 -17.57 6.64
N LEU A 201 18.44 -16.69 7.59
CA LEU A 201 17.95 -15.32 7.65
C LEU A 201 18.97 -14.36 7.05
N ILE A 202 18.52 -13.30 6.39
CA ILE A 202 19.38 -12.19 6.02
C ILE A 202 19.40 -11.21 7.19
N VAL A 203 20.60 -10.89 7.68
CA VAL A 203 20.78 -10.00 8.83
C VAL A 203 21.80 -8.91 8.45
N PRO A 204 21.53 -7.63 8.74
CA PRO A 204 22.54 -6.57 8.59
C PRO A 204 23.87 -6.92 9.24
N ALA A 205 24.95 -6.43 8.65
CA ALA A 205 26.25 -6.49 9.28
C ALA A 205 26.28 -5.59 10.53
N GLY A 206 26.83 -6.10 11.62
CA GLY A 206 26.80 -5.45 12.93
C GLY A 206 26.40 -6.40 14.03
N SER A 207 26.19 -5.86 15.22
CA SER A 207 25.71 -6.59 16.39
C SER A 207 24.21 -6.39 16.56
N HIS A 208 23.46 -7.49 16.60
CA HIS A 208 22.00 -7.51 16.64
C HIS A 208 21.50 -8.49 17.71
N SER A 209 20.26 -8.27 18.15
CA SER A 209 19.54 -9.18 19.04
C SER A 209 18.41 -9.84 18.28
N LEU A 210 18.44 -11.17 18.20
CA LEU A 210 17.39 -11.98 17.58
C LEU A 210 16.49 -12.58 18.67
N SER A 211 15.21 -12.25 18.65
CA SER A 211 14.19 -12.78 19.55
C SER A 211 13.45 -13.94 18.92
N PHE A 212 13.39 -15.06 19.63
CA PHE A 212 12.73 -16.29 19.27
C PHE A 212 11.44 -16.42 20.08
N SER A 213 10.30 -16.59 19.41
CA SER A 213 8.99 -16.72 20.04
C SER A 213 8.22 -17.92 19.49
N LYS A 214 7.47 -18.60 20.36
CA LYS A 214 6.55 -19.66 19.98
C LYS A 214 5.44 -19.76 21.00
N GLU A 215 4.20 -19.93 20.55
CA GLU A 215 3.05 -20.11 21.43
C GLU A 215 3.26 -21.26 22.43
N GLY A 216 2.96 -21.00 23.71
CA GLY A 216 3.20 -21.95 24.81
C GLY A 216 4.66 -22.01 25.29
N TYR A 217 5.57 -21.18 24.77
CA TYR A 217 6.97 -21.13 25.18
C TYR A 217 7.40 -19.71 25.57
N LEU A 218 8.36 -19.62 26.50
CA LEU A 218 9.01 -18.37 26.87
C LEU A 218 9.86 -17.83 25.71
N ASN A 219 9.72 -16.54 25.43
CA ASN A 219 10.54 -15.84 24.45
C ASN A 219 12.03 -15.88 24.84
N LYS A 220 12.90 -16.02 23.85
CA LYS A 220 14.35 -16.08 24.08
C LYS A 220 15.09 -15.18 23.11
N THR A 221 16.01 -14.37 23.62
CA THR A 221 16.83 -13.47 22.80
C THR A 221 18.26 -13.98 22.70
N VAL A 222 18.84 -13.91 21.51
CA VAL A 222 20.22 -14.29 21.20
C VAL A 222 20.91 -13.10 20.54
N ASN A 223 22.03 -12.66 21.12
CA ASN A 223 22.87 -11.62 20.52
C ASN A 223 23.81 -12.25 19.49
N VAL A 224 23.91 -11.63 18.32
CA VAL A 224 24.70 -12.11 17.20
C VAL A 224 25.48 -10.95 16.60
N THR A 225 26.71 -11.22 16.17
CA THR A 225 27.49 -10.28 15.35
C THR A 225 27.69 -10.88 13.98
N ILE A 226 27.23 -10.18 12.95
CA ILE A 226 27.26 -10.61 11.55
C ILE A 226 28.23 -9.70 10.80
N ARG A 227 29.15 -10.28 10.03
CA ARG A 227 29.99 -9.53 9.09
C ARG A 227 29.34 -9.49 7.69
N PRO A 228 29.69 -8.51 6.85
CA PRO A 228 29.25 -8.49 5.46
C PRO A 228 29.58 -9.81 4.76
N ASN A 229 28.59 -10.38 4.08
CA ASN A 229 28.67 -11.63 3.32
C ASN A 229 29.10 -12.87 4.14
N GLU A 230 29.06 -12.82 5.48
CA GLU A 230 29.31 -13.97 6.36
C GLU A 230 28.08 -14.88 6.41
N LEU A 231 28.26 -16.20 6.32
CA LEU A 231 27.26 -17.18 6.78
C LEU A 231 27.60 -17.58 8.22
N LYS A 232 26.78 -17.14 9.17
CA LYS A 232 26.94 -17.46 10.58
C LYS A 232 25.98 -18.56 11.02
N LEU A 233 26.52 -19.61 11.62
CA LEU A 233 25.74 -20.67 12.27
C LEU A 233 25.43 -20.27 13.72
N ILE A 234 24.16 -20.15 14.07
CA ILE A 234 23.73 -19.87 15.44
C ILE A 234 23.39 -21.20 16.13
N PRO A 235 23.97 -21.49 17.32
CA PRO A 235 23.64 -22.69 18.07
C PRO A 235 22.13 -22.85 18.29
N GLN A 236 21.64 -24.09 18.28
CA GLN A 236 20.21 -24.36 18.42
C GLN A 236 19.61 -23.71 19.67
N VAL A 237 18.57 -22.91 19.46
CA VAL A 237 17.91 -22.17 20.53
C VAL A 237 16.90 -23.06 21.24
N MET A 238 17.21 -23.45 22.47
CA MET A 238 16.29 -24.19 23.34
C MET A 238 15.27 -23.22 23.95
N LEU A 239 13.99 -23.38 23.61
CA LEU A 239 12.86 -22.67 24.22
C LEU A 239 12.30 -23.50 25.38
N LYS A 240 11.84 -22.81 26.43
CA LYS A 240 11.23 -23.44 27.61
C LYS A 240 9.73 -23.24 27.55
N ALA A 241 8.96 -24.28 27.87
CA ALA A 241 7.50 -24.16 27.97
C ALA A 241 7.11 -23.16 29.06
N VAL A 242 6.02 -22.43 28.84
CA VAL A 242 5.36 -21.64 29.89
C VAL A 242 4.62 -22.66 30.78
N SER A 243 5.04 -22.76 32.04
CA SER A 243 4.47 -23.65 33.06
C SER A 243 3.13 -23.14 33.59
#